data_AF-X0V0V9-F1
#
_entry.id   AF-X0V0V9-F1
#
_cell.length_a   1.000
_cell.length_b   1.000
_cell.length_c   1.000
_cell.angle_alpha   90.00
_cell.angle_beta   90.00
_cell.angle_gamma   90.00
#
_symmetry.space_group_name_H-M   'P 1'
#
loop_
_entity.id
_entity.type
_entity.pdbx_description
1 polymer ?
#
loop_
_entity_poly.entity_id
_entity_poly.type
_entity_poly.pdbx_seq_one_letter_code
_entity_poly.pdbx_strand_id
1 'polypeptide(L)'
;GILERAPGVKSLREGGTLGVISEKFSPLTFRNYQDDVWDSAKVALVTQKVFKEKYEQRRVGCFNCPIRCGRFYSIEEGKYAGLRMEGVQVNALRGFGSNLDITSPAEILKANAITNQYGLHLDGIASVAGWIFECFEKGIITEEDLGYRVGWGDIDSFIRLTEDITYRRGFGNILAEGIQRASKKIGKGSEKLAVLVKGMESNEGRMRSHRAWALGIMTSLRGGGHLDGAASVEGCGFDDELCNSVYGIPNVNDATDYEHKAELVVWMEK
;
A
#
# COMPACT_ATOMS: atom_id res chain seq x y z
N GLY A 1 3.62 19.25 -25.82
CA GLY A 1 4.45 18.04 -26.08
C GLY A 1 3.61 16.77 -26.05
N ILE A 2 4.16 15.62 -26.47
CA ILE A 2 3.44 14.31 -26.42
C ILE A 2 2.97 13.99 -24.99
N LEU A 3 3.83 14.21 -23.98
CA LEU A 3 3.49 14.00 -22.57
C LEU A 3 2.31 14.85 -22.07
N GLU A 4 2.10 16.04 -22.61
CA GLU A 4 1.00 16.92 -22.17
C GLU A 4 -0.36 16.47 -22.70
N ARG A 5 -0.36 15.70 -23.80
CA ARG A 5 -1.57 15.16 -24.42
C ARG A 5 -1.97 13.79 -23.86
N ALA A 6 -1.08 13.14 -23.10
CA ALA A 6 -1.35 11.83 -22.51
C ALA A 6 -2.29 11.96 -21.29
N PRO A 7 -3.47 11.30 -21.30
CA PRO A 7 -4.44 11.38 -20.20
C PRO A 7 -3.84 10.96 -18.85
N GLY A 8 -3.01 9.91 -18.83
CA GLY A 8 -2.35 9.44 -17.60
C GLY A 8 -1.42 10.48 -16.95
N VAL A 9 -0.77 11.34 -17.76
CA VAL A 9 0.07 12.42 -17.22
C VAL A 9 -0.79 13.47 -16.52
N LYS A 10 -1.97 13.79 -17.06
CA LYS A 10 -2.93 14.69 -16.40
C LYS A 10 -3.39 14.10 -15.07
N SER A 11 -3.78 12.82 -15.05
CA SER A 11 -4.21 12.13 -13.83
C SER A 11 -3.12 12.13 -12.74
N LEU A 12 -1.87 11.81 -13.09
CA LEU A 12 -0.75 11.84 -12.15
C LEU A 12 -0.41 13.26 -11.67
N ARG A 13 -0.56 14.26 -12.55
CA ARG A 13 -0.36 15.68 -12.19
C ARG A 13 -1.39 16.17 -11.20
N GLU A 14 -2.64 15.76 -11.34
CA GLU A 14 -3.76 16.18 -10.51
C GLU A 14 -3.84 15.40 -9.21
N GLY A 15 -3.74 14.08 -9.28
CA GLY A 15 -3.97 13.17 -8.17
C GLY A 15 -2.73 12.51 -7.56
N GLY A 16 -1.56 12.62 -8.19
CA GLY A 16 -0.43 11.75 -7.85
C GLY A 16 -0.83 10.28 -8.04
N THR A 17 -0.21 9.37 -7.30
CA THR A 17 -0.63 7.95 -7.32
C THR A 17 -1.90 7.72 -6.51
N LEU A 18 -2.24 8.59 -5.54
CA LEU A 18 -3.49 8.48 -4.76
C LEU A 18 -4.75 8.60 -5.64
N GLY A 19 -4.64 9.22 -6.82
CA GLY A 19 -5.75 9.36 -7.76
C GLY A 19 -6.31 8.04 -8.30
N VAL A 20 -5.62 6.90 -8.09
CA VAL A 20 -6.13 5.57 -8.48
C VAL A 20 -7.22 5.04 -7.53
N ILE A 21 -7.41 5.68 -6.38
CA ILE A 21 -8.36 5.26 -5.35
C ILE A 21 -9.70 5.95 -5.61
N SER A 22 -10.73 5.13 -5.76
CA SER A 22 -12.11 5.54 -6.06
C SER A 22 -13.06 5.10 -4.96
N GLU A 23 -14.01 5.99 -4.62
CA GLU A 23 -15.10 5.73 -3.67
C GLU A 23 -16.07 4.64 -4.15
N LYS A 24 -16.21 4.45 -5.47
CA LYS A 24 -17.16 3.49 -6.03
C LYS A 24 -16.74 2.05 -5.74
N PHE A 25 -15.48 1.74 -6.04
CA PHE A 25 -14.86 0.45 -5.78
C PHE A 25 -13.36 0.56 -6.03
N SER A 26 -12.56 0.09 -5.08
CA SER A 26 -11.11 -0.09 -5.23
C SER A 26 -10.75 -1.41 -4.58
N PRO A 27 -10.12 -2.37 -5.28
CA PRO A 27 -9.68 -3.60 -4.65
C PRO A 27 -8.43 -3.31 -3.81
N LEU A 28 -8.62 -3.15 -2.51
CA LEU A 28 -7.61 -2.75 -1.53
C LEU A 28 -7.39 -3.87 -0.52
N THR A 29 -6.21 -3.95 0.07
CA THR A 29 -6.00 -4.81 1.23
C THR A 29 -6.77 -4.29 2.42
N PHE A 30 -7.66 -5.09 3.00
CA PHE A 30 -8.37 -4.77 4.23
C PHE A 30 -7.97 -5.71 5.35
N ARG A 31 -7.50 -5.15 6.48
CA ARG A 31 -7.10 -5.87 7.70
C ARG A 31 -6.26 -7.12 7.45
N ASN A 32 -5.01 -6.95 7.01
CA ASN A 32 -4.08 -8.06 6.72
C ASN A 32 -4.68 -9.11 5.74
N TYR A 33 -5.23 -8.65 4.61
CA TYR A 33 -5.87 -9.49 3.58
C TYR A 33 -7.13 -10.26 3.98
N GLN A 34 -7.73 -9.98 5.14
CA GLN A 34 -9.02 -10.58 5.51
C GLN A 34 -10.09 -10.33 4.43
N ASP A 35 -10.09 -9.15 3.80
CA ASP A 35 -10.94 -8.83 2.63
C ASP A 35 -10.22 -7.93 1.63
N ASP A 36 -10.77 -7.81 0.41
CA ASP A 36 -10.33 -6.89 -0.64
C ASP A 36 -11.23 -5.64 -0.75
N VAL A 37 -12.26 -5.58 0.10
CA VAL A 37 -13.26 -4.52 0.11
C VAL A 37 -13.14 -3.74 1.41
N TRP A 38 -12.75 -2.48 1.30
CA TRP A 38 -12.85 -1.52 2.39
C TRP A 38 -14.11 -0.68 2.19
N ASP A 39 -14.87 -0.48 3.28
CA ASP A 39 -16.14 0.24 3.26
C ASP A 39 -16.02 1.58 2.51
N SER A 40 -16.92 1.86 1.58
CA SER A 40 -16.84 3.03 0.71
C SER A 40 -16.97 4.36 1.48
N ALA A 41 -17.71 4.38 2.59
CA ALA A 41 -17.79 5.55 3.45
C ALA A 41 -16.44 5.79 4.15
N LYS A 42 -15.70 4.73 4.51
CA LYS A 42 -14.33 4.84 5.02
C LYS A 42 -13.37 5.34 3.93
N VAL A 43 -13.45 4.79 2.72
CA VAL A 43 -12.63 5.22 1.57
C VAL A 43 -12.83 6.71 1.28
N ALA A 44 -14.08 7.21 1.33
CA ALA A 44 -14.42 8.61 1.08
C ALA A 44 -13.70 9.60 2.01
N LEU A 45 -13.34 9.18 3.24
CA LEU A 45 -12.64 10.01 4.21
C LEU A 45 -11.16 10.24 3.86
N VAL A 46 -10.59 9.39 3.00
CA VAL A 46 -9.14 9.33 2.72
C VAL A 46 -8.84 9.31 1.23
N THR A 47 -9.71 9.94 0.44
CA THR A 47 -9.47 10.11 -0.99
C THR A 47 -8.41 11.17 -1.27
N GLN A 48 -7.83 11.12 -2.47
CA GLN A 48 -6.90 12.12 -2.96
C GLN A 48 -7.42 13.56 -2.79
N LYS A 49 -8.73 13.78 -3.02
CA LYS A 49 -9.38 15.07 -2.87
C LYS A 49 -9.26 15.59 -1.43
N VAL A 50 -9.51 14.73 -0.43
CA VAL A 50 -9.39 15.10 0.99
C VAL A 50 -7.96 15.49 1.33
N PHE A 51 -6.96 14.71 0.89
CA PHE A 51 -5.55 15.03 1.11
C PHE A 51 -5.17 16.37 0.47
N LYS A 52 -5.66 16.63 -0.74
CA LYS A 52 -5.38 17.86 -1.48
C LYS A 52 -5.98 19.09 -0.81
N GLU A 53 -7.26 19.04 -0.46
CA GLU A 53 -7.98 20.19 0.07
C GLU A 53 -7.53 20.58 1.48
N LYS A 54 -7.12 19.59 2.30
CA LYS A 54 -6.80 19.82 3.71
C LYS A 54 -5.31 20.00 4.01
N TYR A 55 -4.43 19.36 3.25
CA TYR A 55 -3.02 19.22 3.67
C TYR A 55 -2.00 19.52 2.56
N GLU A 56 -2.34 19.37 1.27
CA GLU A 56 -1.39 19.56 0.17
C GLU A 56 -0.99 21.03 0.02
N GLN A 57 0.31 21.31 0.14
CA GLN A 57 0.85 22.66 0.00
C GLN A 57 1.33 22.92 -1.43
N ARG A 58 2.00 21.93 -2.03
CA ARG A 58 2.55 22.02 -3.38
C ARG A 58 2.88 20.66 -3.95
N ARG A 59 3.05 20.62 -5.27
CA ARG A 59 3.58 19.47 -6.01
C ARG A 59 5.11 19.49 -6.02
N VAL A 60 5.70 18.31 -6.02
CA VAL A 60 7.14 18.09 -6.09
C VAL A 60 7.46 17.19 -7.28
N GLY A 61 8.56 17.46 -7.96
CA GLY A 61 9.05 16.63 -9.04
C GLY A 61 10.40 16.04 -8.70
N CYS A 62 10.60 14.78 -9.08
CA CYS A 62 11.92 14.19 -9.17
C CYS A 62 12.78 14.98 -10.17
N PHE A 63 14.09 14.76 -10.11
CA PHE A 63 15.05 15.40 -11.01
C PHE A 63 14.62 15.28 -12.48
N ASN A 64 14.52 16.43 -13.15
CA ASN A 64 14.12 16.56 -14.57
C ASN A 64 12.73 15.98 -14.95
N CYS A 65 11.88 15.62 -13.98
CA CYS A 65 10.57 15.03 -14.29
C CYS A 65 9.49 16.11 -14.53
N PRO A 66 8.87 16.18 -15.74
CA PRO A 66 7.82 17.14 -16.04
C PRO A 66 6.44 16.74 -15.50
N ILE A 67 6.28 15.52 -14.97
CA ILE A 67 5.01 15.02 -14.42
C ILE A 67 4.76 15.62 -13.04
N ARG A 68 5.79 15.67 -12.17
CA ARG A 68 5.67 16.23 -10.81
C ARG A 68 4.53 15.60 -9.99
N CYS A 69 4.49 14.28 -9.96
CA CYS A 69 3.46 13.52 -9.24
C CYS A 69 3.62 13.59 -7.70
N GLY A 70 4.81 13.91 -7.21
CA GLY A 70 5.11 14.05 -5.79
C GLY A 70 4.31 15.18 -5.13
N ARG A 71 4.14 15.09 -3.82
CA ARG A 71 3.33 16.00 -3.01
C ARG A 71 4.05 16.37 -1.74
N PHE A 72 3.95 17.63 -1.36
CA PHE A 72 4.37 18.14 -0.06
C PHE A 72 3.13 18.48 0.76
N TYR A 73 3.03 17.88 1.94
CA TYR A 73 1.91 18.04 2.85
C TYR A 73 2.33 18.78 4.12
N SER A 74 1.39 19.54 4.69
CA SER A 74 1.53 20.18 6.00
C SER A 74 0.24 19.96 6.79
N ILE A 75 0.36 19.70 8.09
CA ILE A 75 -0.75 19.65 9.04
C ILE A 75 -0.66 20.90 9.92
N GLU A 76 -1.63 21.81 9.80
CA GLU A 76 -1.62 23.08 10.54
C GLU A 76 -2.31 23.00 11.90
N GLU A 77 -3.26 22.07 12.08
CA GLU A 77 -4.12 21.99 13.26
C GLU A 77 -4.26 20.56 13.80
N GLY A 78 -4.71 20.44 15.06
CA GLY A 78 -4.97 19.16 15.72
C GLY A 78 -3.73 18.49 16.31
N LYS A 79 -3.84 17.19 16.64
CA LYS A 79 -2.83 16.40 17.35
C LYS A 79 -1.43 16.42 16.69
N TYR A 80 -1.38 16.58 15.36
CA TYR A 80 -0.14 16.53 14.58
C TYR A 80 0.21 17.87 13.94
N ALA A 81 -0.30 18.99 14.49
CA ALA A 81 0.02 20.34 14.03
C ALA A 81 1.55 20.57 13.95
N GLY A 82 1.99 21.20 12.88
CA GLY A 82 3.40 21.44 12.57
C GLY A 82 4.09 20.31 11.78
N LEU A 83 3.44 19.16 11.58
CA LEU A 83 4.00 18.08 10.76
C LEU A 83 4.10 18.54 9.30
N ARG A 84 5.30 18.43 8.72
CA ARG A 84 5.58 18.69 7.31
C ARG A 84 6.29 17.50 6.70
N MET A 85 5.88 17.08 5.52
CA MET A 85 6.45 15.91 4.87
C MET A 85 6.29 15.95 3.36
N GLU A 86 7.21 15.29 2.67
CA GLU A 86 7.05 14.90 1.28
C GLU A 86 6.60 13.44 1.19
N GLY A 87 5.82 13.15 0.15
CA GLY A 87 5.66 11.78 -0.32
C GLY A 87 4.59 11.00 0.42
N VAL A 88 3.38 11.02 -0.13
CA VAL A 88 2.33 10.04 0.14
C VAL A 88 1.99 9.43 -1.20
N GLN A 89 2.28 8.15 -1.34
CA GLN A 89 1.88 7.37 -2.51
C GLN A 89 0.66 6.52 -2.17
N VAL A 90 0.04 5.89 -3.18
CA VAL A 90 -1.10 4.99 -2.96
C VAL A 90 -0.80 3.87 -1.96
N ASN A 91 0.42 3.35 -1.94
CA ASN A 91 0.86 2.34 -0.97
C ASN A 91 0.77 2.83 0.48
N ALA A 92 0.97 4.12 0.74
CA ALA A 92 0.77 4.69 2.07
C ALA A 92 -0.69 4.61 2.52
N LEU A 93 -1.62 4.89 1.60
CA LEU A 93 -3.04 4.75 1.87
C LEU A 93 -3.45 3.29 2.04
N ARG A 94 -2.93 2.39 1.20
CA ARG A 94 -3.21 0.95 1.32
C ARG A 94 -2.65 0.39 2.61
N GLY A 95 -1.41 0.71 2.92
CA GLY A 95 -0.71 0.20 4.09
C GLY A 95 -1.20 0.78 5.41
N PHE A 96 -1.31 2.09 5.53
CA PHE A 96 -1.72 2.71 6.79
C PHE A 96 -3.22 2.96 6.87
N GLY A 97 -3.92 3.08 5.74
CA GLY A 97 -5.37 3.22 5.71
C GLY A 97 -6.05 1.85 5.75
N SER A 98 -6.32 1.25 4.59
CA SER A 98 -7.18 0.06 4.50
C SER A 98 -6.63 -1.17 5.23
N ASN A 99 -5.32 -1.41 5.17
CA ASN A 99 -4.70 -2.57 5.81
C ASN A 99 -4.71 -2.48 7.35
N LEU A 100 -4.65 -1.28 7.94
CA LEU A 100 -4.75 -1.07 9.39
C LEU A 100 -6.13 -0.57 9.84
N ASP A 101 -7.06 -0.35 8.91
CA ASP A 101 -8.39 0.24 9.10
C ASP A 101 -8.38 1.67 9.71
N ILE A 102 -7.39 2.49 9.35
CA ILE A 102 -7.30 3.89 9.79
C ILE A 102 -7.99 4.80 8.77
N THR A 103 -8.96 5.60 9.23
CA THR A 103 -9.77 6.47 8.36
C THR A 103 -9.45 7.95 8.49
N SER A 104 -8.46 8.32 9.31
CA SER A 104 -8.03 9.71 9.48
C SER A 104 -6.86 10.03 8.54
N PRO A 105 -7.03 10.97 7.60
CA PRO A 105 -5.94 11.41 6.73
C PRO A 105 -4.72 11.92 7.50
N ALA A 106 -4.93 12.65 8.60
CA ALA A 106 -3.84 13.20 9.42
C ALA A 106 -3.03 12.07 10.10
N GLU A 107 -3.69 10.98 10.49
CA GLU A 107 -3.04 9.80 11.08
C GLU A 107 -2.25 9.02 10.02
N ILE A 108 -2.79 8.86 8.81
CA ILE A 108 -2.07 8.26 7.67
C ILE A 108 -0.83 9.09 7.31
N LEU A 109 -0.95 10.42 7.28
CA LEU A 109 0.20 11.32 7.10
C LEU A 109 1.23 11.12 8.20
N LYS A 110 0.80 11.05 9.47
CA LYS A 110 1.70 10.80 10.60
C LYS A 110 2.40 9.44 10.48
N ALA A 111 1.68 8.38 10.16
CA ALA A 111 2.24 7.04 9.95
C ALA A 111 3.31 7.03 8.85
N ASN A 112 3.02 7.66 7.72
CA ASN A 112 3.98 7.79 6.63
C ASN A 112 5.19 8.65 7.01
N ALA A 113 4.99 9.75 7.73
CA ALA A 113 6.08 10.60 8.18
C ALA A 113 7.05 9.85 9.11
N ILE A 114 6.54 9.12 10.12
CA ILE A 114 7.43 8.37 11.03
C ILE A 114 8.17 7.24 10.30
N THR A 115 7.49 6.57 9.37
CA THR A 115 8.07 5.49 8.56
C THR A 115 9.23 6.04 7.72
N ASN A 116 9.04 7.19 7.08
CA ASN A 116 10.09 7.87 6.33
C ASN A 116 11.22 8.36 7.24
N GLN A 117 10.91 8.92 8.41
CA GLN A 117 11.91 9.42 9.37
C GLN A 117 12.80 8.30 9.91
N TYR A 118 12.26 7.12 10.14
CA TYR A 118 13.01 5.94 10.57
C TYR A 118 13.67 5.17 9.41
N GLY A 119 13.44 5.57 8.15
CA GLY A 119 14.02 4.90 6.99
C GLY A 119 13.48 3.48 6.78
N LEU A 120 12.22 3.24 7.15
CA LEU A 120 11.58 1.92 7.07
C LEU A 120 10.86 1.72 5.73
N HIS A 121 10.78 0.47 5.29
CA HIS A 121 9.95 0.09 4.15
C HIS A 121 8.47 0.15 4.53
N LEU A 122 7.72 1.05 3.89
CA LEU A 122 6.32 1.34 4.21
C LEU A 122 5.42 0.10 4.16
N ASP A 123 5.45 -0.64 3.05
CA ASP A 123 4.57 -1.81 2.90
C ASP A 123 4.95 -2.90 3.90
N GLY A 124 6.25 -3.02 4.21
CA GLY A 124 6.78 -3.98 5.17
C GLY A 124 6.30 -3.69 6.58
N ILE A 125 6.48 -2.47 7.08
CA ILE A 125 6.08 -2.11 8.45
C ILE A 125 4.55 -2.14 8.61
N ALA A 126 3.79 -1.72 7.59
CA ALA A 126 2.34 -1.82 7.58
C ALA A 126 1.86 -3.28 7.62
N SER A 127 2.52 -4.18 6.87
CA SER A 127 2.21 -5.61 6.88
C SER A 127 2.54 -6.26 8.21
N VAL A 128 3.69 -5.94 8.81
CA VAL A 128 4.06 -6.42 10.16
C VAL A 128 3.03 -5.98 11.19
N ALA A 129 2.61 -4.71 11.15
CA ALA A 129 1.59 -4.20 12.05
C ALA A 129 0.23 -4.89 11.85
N GLY A 130 -0.24 -5.03 10.61
CA GLY A 130 -1.50 -5.73 10.32
C GLY A 130 -1.47 -7.18 10.78
N TRP A 131 -0.37 -7.90 10.53
CA TRP A 131 -0.18 -9.25 11.01
C TRP A 131 -0.20 -9.37 12.53
N ILE A 132 0.43 -8.42 13.24
CA ILE A 132 0.41 -8.40 14.71
C ILE A 132 -0.97 -8.05 15.27
N PHE A 133 -1.69 -7.15 14.62
CA PHE A 133 -3.06 -6.79 15.02
C PHE A 133 -3.99 -7.99 14.87
N GLU A 134 -3.84 -8.77 13.79
CA GLU A 134 -4.60 -10.01 13.62
C GLU A 134 -4.17 -11.11 14.61
N CYS A 135 -2.86 -11.26 14.88
CA CYS A 135 -2.38 -12.18 15.91
C CYS A 135 -2.97 -11.82 17.29
N PHE A 136 -3.06 -10.53 17.61
CA PHE A 136 -3.65 -10.05 18.85
C PHE A 136 -5.15 -10.31 18.90
N GLU A 137 -5.89 -9.99 17.83
CA GLU A 137 -7.32 -10.28 17.69
C GLU A 137 -7.64 -11.77 17.88
N LYS A 138 -6.77 -12.66 17.40
CA LYS A 138 -6.91 -14.11 17.56
C LYS A 138 -6.32 -14.68 18.85
N GLY A 139 -5.79 -13.84 19.75
CA GLY A 139 -5.20 -14.26 21.03
C GLY A 139 -3.89 -15.04 20.92
N ILE A 140 -3.20 -14.96 19.78
CA ILE A 140 -1.87 -15.55 19.56
C ILE A 140 -0.80 -14.78 20.35
N ILE A 141 -0.95 -13.46 20.36
CA ILE A 141 -0.13 -12.48 21.09
C ILE A 141 -1.04 -11.73 22.05
N THR A 142 -0.58 -11.45 23.26
CA THR A 142 -1.37 -10.74 24.28
C THR A 142 -0.76 -9.37 24.64
N GLU A 143 -1.46 -8.61 25.49
CA GLU A 143 -0.97 -7.33 25.98
C GLU A 143 0.28 -7.52 26.85
N GLU A 144 0.40 -8.66 27.55
CA GLU A 144 1.60 -9.01 28.31
C GLU A 144 2.82 -9.23 27.42
N ASP A 145 2.63 -9.79 26.22
CA ASP A 145 3.73 -10.01 25.26
C ASP A 145 4.28 -8.68 24.72
N LEU A 146 3.39 -7.72 24.41
CA LEU A 146 3.73 -6.43 23.80
C LEU A 146 4.01 -5.32 24.83
N GLY A 147 3.44 -5.43 26.03
CA GLY A 147 3.41 -4.39 27.06
C GLY A 147 2.39 -3.27 26.80
N TYR A 148 1.48 -3.47 25.85
CA TYR A 148 0.35 -2.59 25.51
C TYR A 148 -0.62 -3.27 24.56
N ARG A 149 -1.84 -2.75 24.51
CA ARG A 149 -2.86 -3.17 23.56
C ARG A 149 -2.58 -2.62 22.15
N VAL A 150 -2.82 -3.45 21.14
CA VAL A 150 -2.80 -3.09 19.72
C VAL A 150 -4.15 -3.40 19.08
N GLY A 151 -4.46 -2.76 17.95
CA GLY A 151 -5.68 -3.08 17.21
C GLY A 151 -5.94 -2.23 15.97
N TRP A 152 -6.92 -2.68 15.18
CA TRP A 152 -7.38 -1.99 13.98
C TRP A 152 -7.87 -0.57 14.29
N GLY A 153 -7.51 0.38 13.43
CA GLY A 153 -7.86 1.79 13.56
C GLY A 153 -7.07 2.56 14.63
N ASP A 154 -6.13 1.93 15.33
CA ASP A 154 -5.35 2.56 16.39
C ASP A 154 -3.94 2.97 15.91
N ILE A 155 -3.83 4.24 15.49
CA ILE A 155 -2.57 4.84 15.04
C ILE A 155 -1.51 4.90 16.15
N ASP A 156 -1.90 5.10 17.41
CA ASP A 156 -0.94 5.27 18.50
C ASP A 156 -0.26 3.94 18.82
N SER A 157 -1.03 2.85 18.77
CA SER A 157 -0.47 1.50 18.87
C SER A 157 0.47 1.18 17.70
N PHE A 158 0.14 1.59 16.47
CA PHE A 158 1.01 1.44 15.30
C PHE A 158 2.32 2.22 15.45
N ILE A 159 2.25 3.49 15.88
CA ILE A 159 3.43 4.34 16.09
C ILE A 159 4.35 3.70 17.13
N ARG A 160 3.80 3.27 18.27
CA ARG A 160 4.57 2.61 19.33
C ARG A 160 5.21 1.31 18.86
N LEU A 161 4.48 0.48 18.12
CA LEU A 161 5.00 -0.76 17.53
C LEU A 161 6.13 -0.49 16.56
N THR A 162 5.99 0.54 15.73
CA THR A 162 7.02 0.97 14.77
C THR A 162 8.28 1.43 15.49
N GLU A 163 8.16 2.21 16.56
CA GLU A 163 9.32 2.61 17.38
C GLU A 163 10.00 1.41 18.05
N ASP A 164 9.22 0.48 18.63
CA ASP A 164 9.77 -0.72 19.26
C ASP A 164 10.51 -1.61 18.25
N ILE A 165 10.01 -1.71 17.01
CA ILE A 165 10.70 -2.38 15.91
C ILE A 165 11.99 -1.65 15.55
N THR A 166 11.91 -0.33 15.35
CA THR A 166 13.04 0.52 14.94
C THR A 166 14.19 0.44 15.94
N TYR A 167 13.87 0.55 17.23
CA TYR A 167 14.84 0.50 18.32
C TYR A 167 15.08 -0.90 18.87
N ARG A 168 14.47 -1.94 18.26
CA ARG A 168 14.55 -3.34 18.69
C ARG A 168 14.28 -3.52 20.20
N ARG A 169 13.25 -2.85 20.73
CA ARG A 169 12.86 -2.90 22.15
C ARG A 169 11.89 -4.05 22.38
N GLY A 170 12.16 -4.88 23.41
CA GLY A 170 11.27 -5.96 23.83
C GLY A 170 10.84 -6.85 22.66
N PHE A 171 9.54 -7.01 22.48
CA PHE A 171 8.95 -7.80 21.39
C PHE A 171 9.30 -7.23 19.99
N GLY A 172 9.54 -5.93 19.88
CA GLY A 172 9.98 -5.28 18.65
C GLY A 172 11.28 -5.84 18.07
N ASN A 173 12.17 -6.41 18.90
CA ASN A 173 13.38 -7.09 18.40
C ASN A 173 13.06 -8.36 17.58
N ILE A 174 11.99 -9.08 17.94
CA ILE A 174 11.53 -10.25 17.20
C ILE A 174 10.93 -9.79 15.87
N LEU A 175 10.11 -8.73 15.91
CA LEU A 175 9.40 -8.19 14.75
C LEU A 175 10.32 -7.49 13.74
N ALA A 176 11.44 -6.93 14.19
CA ALA A 176 12.46 -6.34 13.33
C ALA A 176 13.12 -7.35 12.37
N GLU A 177 12.89 -8.66 12.55
CA GLU A 177 13.34 -9.70 11.63
C GLU A 177 12.39 -9.97 10.46
N GLY A 178 11.28 -9.23 10.36
CA GLY A 178 10.24 -9.44 9.36
C GLY A 178 9.35 -10.65 9.67
N ILE A 179 8.19 -10.71 9.03
CA ILE A 179 7.14 -11.68 9.37
C ILE A 179 7.63 -13.12 9.19
N GLN A 180 8.42 -13.41 8.15
CA GLN A 180 8.86 -14.79 7.88
C GLN A 180 9.68 -15.40 9.03
N ARG A 181 10.55 -14.60 9.67
CA ARG A 181 11.38 -15.06 10.79
C ARG A 181 10.65 -14.89 12.12
N ALA A 182 9.92 -13.80 12.29
CA ALA A 182 9.15 -13.52 13.50
C ALA A 182 8.07 -14.58 13.75
N SER A 183 7.30 -14.94 12.71
CA SER A 183 6.21 -15.92 12.81
C SER A 183 6.70 -17.28 13.32
N LYS A 184 7.83 -17.78 12.81
CA LYS A 184 8.45 -19.03 13.29
C LYS A 184 8.89 -18.98 14.75
N LYS A 185 9.31 -17.81 15.24
CA LYS A 185 9.71 -17.61 16.64
C LYS A 185 8.49 -17.52 17.57
N ILE A 186 7.44 -16.84 17.12
CA ILE A 186 6.18 -16.68 17.85
C ILE A 186 5.43 -18.02 17.89
N GLY A 187 5.44 -18.77 16.79
CA GLY A 187 4.74 -20.03 16.66
C GLY A 187 3.23 -19.85 16.79
N LYS A 188 2.56 -20.79 17.47
CA LYS A 188 1.12 -20.77 17.77
C LYS A 188 0.22 -20.61 16.53
N GLY A 189 0.72 -20.98 15.34
CA GLY A 189 0.00 -20.85 14.08
C GLY A 189 0.00 -19.44 13.49
N SER A 190 0.79 -18.51 14.03
CA SER A 190 0.95 -17.14 13.51
C SER A 190 1.46 -17.10 12.06
N GLU A 191 2.17 -18.15 11.63
CA GLU A 191 2.64 -18.35 10.25
C GLU A 191 1.50 -18.43 9.25
N LYS A 192 0.31 -18.88 9.67
CA LYS A 192 -0.88 -18.96 8.79
C LYS A 192 -1.45 -17.59 8.44
N LEU A 193 -1.11 -16.57 9.22
CA LEU A 193 -1.55 -15.18 9.03
C LEU A 193 -0.50 -14.35 8.27
N ALA A 194 0.66 -14.95 7.99
CA ALA A 194 1.76 -14.29 7.32
C ALA A 194 1.51 -14.23 5.81
N VAL A 195 1.20 -13.04 5.28
CA VAL A 195 1.01 -12.83 3.84
C VAL A 195 2.35 -12.46 3.20
N LEU A 196 2.99 -13.46 2.59
CA LEU A 196 4.37 -13.36 2.10
C LEU A 196 4.50 -13.90 0.67
N VAL A 197 5.34 -13.23 -0.13
CA VAL A 197 5.80 -13.72 -1.43
C VAL A 197 7.32 -13.81 -1.39
N LYS A 198 7.85 -15.03 -1.58
CA LYS A 198 9.29 -15.34 -1.46
C LYS A 198 9.92 -14.88 -0.12
N GLY A 199 9.11 -14.84 0.95
CA GLY A 199 9.54 -14.41 2.28
C GLY A 199 9.45 -12.90 2.54
N MET A 200 9.10 -12.10 1.54
CA MET A 200 8.87 -10.66 1.68
C MET A 200 7.38 -10.38 1.92
N GLU A 201 7.12 -9.43 2.80
CA GLU A 201 5.79 -8.91 3.09
C GLU A 201 5.11 -8.33 1.84
N SER A 202 3.81 -8.57 1.70
CA SER A 202 2.99 -8.01 0.63
C SER A 202 1.89 -7.14 1.22
N ASN A 203 1.60 -6.02 0.57
CA ASN A 203 0.46 -5.16 0.90
C ASN A 203 -0.35 -4.73 -0.35
N GLU A 204 -0.23 -5.51 -1.42
CA GLU A 204 -0.94 -5.42 -2.71
C GLU A 204 -2.42 -5.78 -2.59
N GLY A 205 -3.37 -4.84 -2.64
CA GLY A 205 -4.00 -4.37 -3.87
C GLY A 205 -4.31 -5.46 -4.89
N ARG A 206 -5.59 -5.66 -5.22
CA ARG A 206 -6.04 -6.37 -6.44
C ARG A 206 -5.64 -7.84 -6.60
N MET A 207 -5.01 -8.44 -5.60
CA MET A 207 -4.46 -9.81 -5.68
C MET A 207 -5.51 -10.89 -5.99
N ARG A 208 -6.77 -10.72 -5.55
CA ARG A 208 -7.84 -11.70 -5.86
C ARG A 208 -8.59 -11.40 -7.15
N SER A 209 -8.51 -10.18 -7.68
CA SER A 209 -9.34 -9.71 -8.79
C SER A 209 -8.61 -9.54 -10.12
N HIS A 210 -7.30 -9.29 -10.11
CA HIS A 210 -6.52 -8.97 -11.32
C HIS A 210 -5.46 -10.05 -11.56
N ARG A 211 -5.64 -10.87 -12.61
CA ARG A 211 -4.86 -12.10 -12.84
C ARG A 211 -3.42 -11.82 -13.23
N ALA A 212 -3.16 -10.95 -14.21
CA ALA A 212 -1.79 -10.60 -14.60
C ALA A 212 -1.08 -9.77 -13.51
N TRP A 213 -1.79 -8.88 -12.83
CA TRP A 213 -1.25 -8.15 -11.67
C TRP A 213 -0.75 -9.10 -10.58
N ALA A 214 -1.60 -10.05 -10.15
CA ALA A 214 -1.24 -11.02 -9.14
C ALA A 214 -0.10 -11.92 -9.62
N LEU A 215 -0.15 -12.40 -10.86
CA LEU A 215 0.91 -13.23 -11.44
C LEU A 215 2.26 -12.50 -11.43
N GLY A 216 2.30 -11.24 -11.88
CA GLY A 216 3.54 -10.44 -11.90
C GLY A 216 4.14 -10.26 -10.51
N ILE A 217 3.32 -10.01 -9.49
CA ILE A 217 3.80 -9.95 -8.09
C ILE A 217 4.33 -11.31 -7.62
N MET A 218 3.66 -12.40 -7.98
CA MET A 218 4.10 -13.75 -7.59
C MET A 218 5.41 -14.16 -8.31
N THR A 219 5.65 -13.70 -9.54
CA THR A 219 6.87 -14.00 -10.31
C THR A 219 8.02 -13.03 -10.01
N SER A 220 7.73 -11.80 -9.60
CA SER A 220 8.70 -10.75 -9.22
C SER A 220 9.96 -11.28 -8.53
N LEU A 221 11.13 -10.89 -9.03
CA LEU A 221 12.42 -11.36 -8.50
C LEU A 221 12.70 -10.80 -7.10
N ARG A 222 12.07 -9.67 -6.76
CA ARG A 222 12.30 -8.94 -5.51
C ARG A 222 11.38 -9.39 -4.36
N GLY A 223 10.27 -10.06 -4.65
CA GLY A 223 9.28 -10.49 -3.64
C GLY A 223 7.92 -9.81 -3.82
N GLY A 224 7.18 -9.62 -2.73
CA GLY A 224 5.76 -9.23 -2.71
C GLY A 224 5.41 -7.79 -3.11
N GLY A 225 6.09 -7.22 -4.10
CA GLY A 225 5.84 -5.86 -4.60
C GLY A 225 5.50 -5.82 -6.09
N HIS A 226 4.73 -4.81 -6.49
CA HIS A 226 4.20 -4.65 -7.85
C HIS A 226 5.15 -3.96 -8.86
N LEU A 227 6.36 -3.57 -8.46
CA LEU A 227 7.28 -2.80 -9.32
C LEU A 227 8.12 -3.67 -10.27
N ASP A 228 7.74 -4.94 -10.45
CA ASP A 228 8.40 -5.92 -11.30
C ASP A 228 7.32 -6.82 -11.93
N GLY A 229 7.05 -6.66 -13.23
CA GLY A 229 6.11 -7.51 -13.98
C GLY A 229 4.60 -7.33 -13.70
N ALA A 230 4.18 -6.61 -12.66
CA ALA A 230 2.76 -6.43 -12.37
C ALA A 230 2.06 -5.55 -13.42
N ALA A 231 1.09 -6.12 -14.12
CA ALA A 231 0.40 -5.46 -15.22
C ALA A 231 -0.67 -4.48 -14.71
N SER A 232 -0.35 -3.19 -14.70
CA SER A 232 -1.29 -2.14 -14.24
C SER A 232 -2.40 -1.82 -15.25
N VAL A 233 -2.35 -2.37 -16.47
CA VAL A 233 -3.33 -2.10 -17.54
C VAL A 233 -4.68 -2.79 -17.29
N GLU A 234 -4.69 -3.88 -16.51
CA GLU A 234 -5.89 -4.61 -16.16
C GLU A 234 -6.88 -3.70 -15.40
N GLY A 235 -8.13 -3.65 -15.87
CA GLY A 235 -9.20 -2.87 -15.26
C GLY A 235 -9.05 -1.35 -15.43
N CYS A 236 -8.18 -0.88 -16.33
CA CYS A 236 -8.07 0.55 -16.64
C CYS A 236 -9.15 1.06 -17.61
N GLY A 237 -9.83 0.18 -18.34
CA GLY A 237 -10.87 0.60 -19.28
C GLY A 237 -10.33 1.28 -20.54
N PHE A 238 -9.08 0.99 -20.93
CA PHE A 238 -8.54 1.40 -22.22
C PHE A 238 -9.19 0.63 -23.38
N ASP A 239 -9.24 1.27 -24.53
CA ASP A 239 -9.75 0.67 -25.76
C ASP A 239 -8.88 -0.52 -26.21
N ASP A 240 -9.52 -1.59 -26.68
CA ASP A 240 -8.84 -2.84 -27.06
C ASP A 240 -7.93 -2.65 -28.29
N GLU A 241 -8.30 -1.80 -29.26
CA GLU A 241 -7.45 -1.51 -30.42
C GLU A 241 -6.16 -0.82 -29.97
N LEU A 242 -6.29 0.15 -29.07
CA LEU A 242 -5.14 0.80 -28.46
C LEU A 242 -4.26 -0.20 -27.69
N CYS A 243 -4.86 -1.01 -26.82
CA CYS A 243 -4.15 -2.04 -26.07
C CYS A 243 -3.39 -3.00 -27.01
N ASN A 244 -4.06 -3.52 -28.04
CA ASN A 244 -3.45 -4.42 -29.00
C ASN A 244 -2.30 -3.73 -29.76
N SER A 245 -2.43 -2.45 -30.10
CA SER A 245 -1.38 -1.70 -30.79
C SER A 245 -0.11 -1.49 -29.95
N VAL A 246 -0.25 -1.45 -28.62
CA VAL A 246 0.85 -1.20 -27.67
C VAL A 246 1.49 -2.51 -27.24
N TYR A 247 0.68 -3.46 -26.78
CA TYR A 247 1.16 -4.71 -26.18
C TYR A 247 1.36 -5.80 -27.23
N GLY A 248 0.64 -5.75 -28.36
CA GLY A 248 0.58 -6.86 -29.33
C GLY A 248 -0.17 -8.08 -28.82
N ILE A 249 -0.90 -7.95 -27.70
CA ILE A 249 -1.55 -9.03 -26.97
C ILE A 249 -3.04 -8.71 -26.85
N PRO A 250 -3.95 -9.63 -27.25
CA PRO A 250 -5.38 -9.45 -27.11
C PRO A 250 -5.85 -9.49 -25.65
N ASN A 251 -6.97 -8.81 -25.38
CA ASN A 251 -7.70 -8.87 -24.10
C ASN A 251 -6.87 -8.60 -22.82
N VAL A 252 -5.92 -7.67 -22.88
CA VAL A 252 -5.08 -7.31 -21.72
C VAL A 252 -5.83 -6.51 -20.64
N ASN A 253 -7.01 -5.96 -20.95
CA ASN A 253 -7.75 -5.10 -20.04
C ASN A 253 -8.72 -5.86 -19.11
N ASP A 254 -9.31 -6.99 -19.55
CA ASP A 254 -10.16 -7.81 -18.68
C ASP A 254 -9.33 -8.42 -17.54
N ALA A 255 -9.49 -7.89 -16.34
CA ALA A 255 -8.74 -8.30 -15.16
C ALA A 255 -9.10 -9.73 -14.68
N THR A 256 -10.26 -10.25 -15.08
CA THR A 256 -10.82 -11.51 -14.56
C THR A 256 -10.46 -12.73 -15.41
N ASP A 257 -10.11 -12.50 -16.67
CA ASP A 257 -9.69 -13.52 -17.62
C ASP A 257 -8.31 -14.12 -17.27
N TYR A 258 -8.08 -15.36 -17.66
CA TYR A 258 -6.81 -16.08 -17.51
C TYR A 258 -6.01 -16.16 -18.81
N GLU A 259 -6.63 -15.91 -19.97
CA GLU A 259 -5.92 -15.95 -21.24
C GLU A 259 -4.91 -14.80 -21.38
N HIS A 260 -3.76 -15.09 -22.00
CA HIS A 260 -2.68 -14.15 -22.31
C HIS A 260 -2.03 -13.40 -21.12
N LYS A 261 -2.42 -13.69 -19.87
CA LYS A 261 -1.89 -12.99 -18.68
C LYS A 261 -0.40 -13.22 -18.45
N ALA A 262 0.09 -14.43 -18.70
CA ALA A 262 1.52 -14.72 -18.62
C ALA A 262 2.32 -13.97 -19.69
N GLU A 263 1.79 -13.89 -20.92
CA GLU A 263 2.41 -13.13 -22.01
C GLU A 263 2.51 -11.64 -21.66
N LEU A 264 1.45 -11.08 -21.06
CA LEU A 264 1.43 -9.71 -20.57
C LEU A 264 2.45 -9.47 -19.44
N VAL A 265 2.57 -10.39 -18.47
CA VAL A 265 3.60 -10.27 -17.42
C VAL A 265 5.00 -10.30 -18.03
N VAL A 266 5.28 -11.22 -18.96
CA VAL A 266 6.58 -11.28 -19.66
C VAL A 266 6.84 -10.01 -20.47
N TRP A 267 5.80 -9.38 -21.03
CA TRP A 267 5.92 -8.09 -21.71
C TRP A 267 6.31 -6.99 -20.71
N MET A 268 5.69 -6.97 -19.52
CA MET A 268 5.96 -5.98 -18.47
C MET A 268 7.33 -6.14 -17.80
N GLU A 269 7.90 -7.35 -17.81
CA GLU A 269 9.23 -7.66 -17.25
C GLU A 269 10.39 -7.27 -18.19
N LYS A 270 10.14 -7.03 -19.48
CA LYS A 270 11.15 -6.66 -20.49
C LYS A 270 11.41 -5.16 -20.56
#